data_AF-A0A7V3IUB6-F1
#
_entry.id   AF-A0A7V3IUB6-F1
#
_cell.length_a   1.000
_cell.length_b   1.000
_cell.length_c   1.000
_cell.angle_alpha   90.00
_cell.angle_beta   90.00
_cell.angle_gamma   90.00
#
_symmetry.space_group_name_H-M   'P 1'
#
loop_
_entity.id
_entity.type
_entity.pdbx_description
1 polymer ?
#
loop_
_entity_poly.entity_id
_entity_poly.type
_entity_poly.pdbx_seq_one_letter_code
_entity_poly.pdbx_strand_id
1 'polypeptide(L)'
;DDLATIIYTSGTTGRPKGVMLTHKNIVSTVLSASKRVPELPNPSRTISFLPACHIFERLIQYLYTYRGFAIYFAESIEQIGDNIREVKPHMFTAVPRLIEKVYDKIVAKGQELTGIKKALFFWAVKVGEEFDFDKGKKFPYSFKLKLARKLIFSKWREALGGELLYIVSGSAALQPRLQRVFNAATLFVLEGYGLTETSGVVSVNSPKDFWKIGTVGRPIDIVEVKIAEDGEILVKGPNIMVGYYKDPEKTAEVFTEEYFHTGDIGELDEDGVLKITDRKKEMFKTSGGKYVAPQLIENAMKQSPFIEQIMVVGEGQKLVAALVQPAFPFIIEWGKRHGIDVGKTYKEIAENSKVKERIMEEIEKYNKGFGKWEKIKLIELTPEEWSIEAGHLTPTMKLKRRVIKDIYKDLYNRIYDNV
;
A
#
# COMPACT_ATOMS: atom_id res chain seq x y z
N ASP A 1 -13.36 26.70 -15.43
CA ASP A 1 -11.99 26.39 -14.99
C ASP A 1 -11.66 27.01 -13.63
N ASP A 2 -12.66 27.34 -12.81
CA ASP A 2 -12.45 28.06 -11.54
C ASP A 2 -11.79 27.16 -10.48
N LEU A 3 -10.98 27.78 -9.62
CA LEU A 3 -10.38 27.13 -8.46
C LEU A 3 -11.48 26.60 -7.54
N ALA A 4 -11.51 25.29 -7.32
CA ALA A 4 -12.53 24.65 -6.48
C ALA A 4 -12.01 24.32 -5.08
N THR A 5 -10.73 23.96 -4.95
CA THR A 5 -10.14 23.60 -3.66
C THR A 5 -8.63 23.77 -3.64
N ILE A 6 -8.10 23.96 -2.43
CA ILE A 6 -6.67 23.86 -2.12
C ILE A 6 -6.49 22.69 -1.16
N ILE A 7 -5.66 21.71 -1.53
CA ILE A 7 -5.38 20.54 -0.69
C ILE A 7 -3.93 20.59 -0.24
N TYR A 8 -3.71 20.64 1.07
CA TYR A 8 -2.35 20.67 1.62
C TYR A 8 -1.74 19.28 1.66
N THR A 9 -0.58 19.12 1.00
CA THR A 9 0.20 17.89 1.01
C THR A 9 1.45 18.09 1.87
N SER A 10 1.69 17.17 2.80
CA SER A 10 2.95 17.10 3.53
C SER A 10 3.98 16.38 2.65
N GLY A 11 4.72 17.14 1.84
CA GLY A 11 5.90 16.63 1.15
C GLY A 11 6.99 16.21 2.14
N THR A 12 8.04 15.54 1.63
CA THR A 12 9.21 15.07 2.41
C THR A 12 9.97 16.19 3.13
N THR A 13 9.75 17.44 2.73
CA THR A 13 10.41 18.65 3.26
C THR A 13 9.74 19.24 4.50
N GLY A 14 8.65 18.66 5.02
CA GLY A 14 8.02 19.05 6.29
C GLY A 14 7.10 20.29 6.24
N ARG A 15 7.30 21.22 5.30
CA ARG A 15 6.36 22.36 5.08
C ARG A 15 5.25 21.94 4.11
N PRO A 16 3.96 21.96 4.51
CA PRO A 16 2.86 21.60 3.63
C PRO A 16 2.76 22.52 2.41
N LYS A 17 2.50 21.95 1.23
CA LYS A 17 2.25 22.69 -0.02
C LYS A 17 0.76 22.63 -0.35
N GLY A 18 0.13 23.76 -0.65
CA GLY A 18 -1.29 23.80 -1.02
C GLY A 18 -1.48 23.54 -2.51
N VAL A 19 -1.89 22.35 -2.90
CA VAL A 19 -2.19 21.99 -4.30
C VAL A 19 -3.49 22.63 -4.73
N MET A 20 -3.46 23.47 -5.75
CA MET A 20 -4.63 24.16 -6.29
C MET A 20 -5.30 23.30 -7.37
N LEU A 21 -6.56 22.90 -7.12
CA LEU A 21 -7.37 22.11 -8.05
C LEU A 21 -8.62 22.87 -8.46
N THR A 22 -8.81 22.99 -9.77
CA THR A 22 -10.01 23.59 -10.37
C THR A 22 -11.17 22.61 -10.40
N HIS A 23 -12.38 23.13 -10.59
CA HIS A 23 -13.57 22.31 -10.81
C HIS A 23 -13.39 21.37 -12.02
N LYS A 24 -12.75 21.87 -13.09
CA LYS A 24 -12.46 21.08 -14.29
C LYS A 24 -11.52 19.92 -13.98
N ASN A 25 -10.44 20.16 -13.22
CA ASN A 25 -9.49 19.10 -12.86
C ASN A 25 -10.18 17.91 -12.18
N ILE A 26 -11.07 18.21 -11.23
CA ILE A 26 -11.79 17.20 -10.46
C ILE A 26 -12.85 16.51 -11.33
N VAL A 27 -13.73 17.26 -11.98
CA VAL A 27 -14.85 16.69 -12.75
C VAL A 27 -14.37 15.87 -13.94
N SER A 28 -13.33 16.32 -14.67
CA SER A 28 -12.77 15.53 -15.77
C SER A 28 -12.26 14.17 -15.27
N THR A 29 -11.63 14.16 -14.10
CA THR A 29 -11.13 12.94 -13.46
C THR A 29 -12.28 12.02 -13.04
N VAL A 30 -13.33 12.56 -12.40
CA VAL A 30 -14.52 11.79 -12.01
C VAL A 30 -15.18 11.14 -13.22
N LEU A 31 -15.45 11.92 -14.27
CA LEU A 31 -16.12 11.41 -15.47
C LEU A 31 -15.29 10.33 -16.17
N SER A 32 -13.98 10.53 -16.31
CA SER A 32 -13.09 9.55 -16.93
C SER A 32 -12.93 8.28 -16.07
N ALA A 33 -12.67 8.41 -14.77
CA ALA A 33 -12.52 7.28 -13.85
C ALA A 33 -13.83 6.49 -13.68
N SER A 34 -15.00 7.14 -13.80
CA SER A 34 -16.30 6.46 -13.69
C SER A 34 -16.49 5.32 -14.69
N LYS A 35 -15.85 5.41 -15.87
CA LYS A 35 -15.87 4.37 -16.91
C LYS A 35 -15.10 3.12 -16.52
N ARG A 36 -14.07 3.28 -15.67
CA ARG A 36 -13.23 2.19 -15.13
C ARG A 36 -13.92 1.41 -14.01
N VAL A 37 -14.96 1.98 -13.41
CA VAL A 37 -15.70 1.33 -12.32
C VAL A 37 -16.41 0.08 -12.87
N PRO A 38 -16.20 -1.10 -12.24
CA PRO A 38 -16.91 -2.32 -12.58
C PRO A 38 -18.44 -2.16 -12.54
N GLU A 39 -19.15 -3.13 -13.09
CA GLU A 39 -20.58 -3.23 -12.85
C GLU A 39 -20.81 -3.70 -11.43
N LEU A 40 -21.72 -3.03 -10.73
CA LEU A 40 -22.12 -3.33 -9.37
C LEU A 40 -23.64 -3.47 -9.30
N PRO A 41 -24.18 -4.18 -8.29
CA PRO A 41 -25.63 -4.28 -8.10
C PRO A 41 -26.30 -2.90 -7.97
N ASN A 42 -27.55 -2.78 -8.41
CA ASN A 42 -28.33 -1.55 -8.28
C ASN A 42 -29.54 -1.80 -7.35
N PRO A 43 -29.69 -1.08 -6.22
CA PRO A 43 -28.82 0.00 -5.72
C PRO A 43 -27.45 -0.51 -5.23
N SER A 44 -26.42 0.28 -5.48
CA SER A 44 -25.06 0.01 -5.01
C SER A 44 -24.82 0.65 -3.65
N ARG A 45 -24.13 -0.07 -2.76
CA ARG A 45 -23.75 0.42 -1.43
C ARG A 45 -22.23 0.43 -1.30
N THR A 46 -21.69 1.53 -0.80
CA THR A 46 -20.27 1.70 -0.48
C THR A 46 -20.08 2.19 0.94
N ILE A 47 -18.90 1.97 1.51
CA ILE A 47 -18.53 2.53 2.81
C ILE A 47 -17.34 3.48 2.66
N SER A 48 -17.43 4.64 3.30
CA SER A 48 -16.42 5.70 3.34
C SER A 48 -15.92 5.83 4.78
N PHE A 49 -14.61 5.70 4.95
CA PHE A 49 -13.93 5.85 6.25
C PHE A 49 -12.61 6.63 6.15
N LEU A 50 -12.19 6.99 4.94
CA LEU A 50 -11.02 7.85 4.77
C LEU A 50 -11.43 9.32 4.96
N PRO A 51 -10.51 10.22 5.33
CA PRO A 51 -10.83 11.63 5.47
C PRO A 51 -11.16 12.29 4.13
N ALA A 52 -12.31 12.95 4.01
CA ALA A 52 -12.72 13.71 2.82
C ALA A 52 -11.85 14.95 2.52
N CYS A 53 -10.94 15.32 3.42
CA CYS A 53 -9.90 16.31 3.16
C CYS A 53 -8.80 15.78 2.23
N HIS A 54 -8.65 14.45 2.11
CA HIS A 54 -7.72 13.82 1.18
C HIS A 54 -8.37 13.65 -0.19
N ILE A 55 -7.63 14.01 -1.25
CA ILE A 55 -8.13 13.99 -2.64
C ILE A 55 -8.67 12.63 -3.08
N PHE A 56 -8.03 11.53 -2.66
CA PHE A 56 -8.42 10.17 -3.04
C PHE A 56 -9.86 9.88 -2.62
N GLU A 57 -10.18 10.12 -1.35
CA GLU A 57 -11.52 9.87 -0.82
C GLU A 57 -12.53 10.86 -1.41
N ARG A 58 -12.16 12.14 -1.49
CA ARG A 58 -13.04 13.18 -2.06
C ARG A 58 -13.45 12.86 -3.50
N LEU A 59 -12.49 12.48 -4.35
CA LEU A 59 -12.74 12.10 -5.74
C LEU A 59 -13.70 10.90 -5.80
N ILE A 60 -13.48 9.91 -4.94
CA ILE A 60 -14.25 8.68 -4.93
C ILE A 60 -15.69 8.93 -4.47
N GLN A 61 -15.90 9.79 -3.47
CA GLN A 61 -17.24 10.22 -3.07
C GLN A 61 -17.97 10.91 -4.23
N TYR A 62 -17.31 11.81 -4.97
CA TYR A 62 -17.90 12.43 -6.16
C TYR A 62 -18.22 11.40 -7.25
N LEU A 63 -17.36 10.41 -7.45
CA LEU A 63 -17.59 9.32 -8.39
C LEU A 63 -18.77 8.44 -7.96
N TYR A 64 -18.92 8.13 -6.67
CA TYR A 64 -20.06 7.38 -6.13
C TYR A 64 -21.35 8.16 -6.31
N THR A 65 -21.36 9.45 -5.98
CA THR A 65 -22.51 10.33 -6.21
C THR A 65 -22.88 10.40 -7.70
N TYR A 66 -21.89 10.56 -8.59
CA TYR A 66 -22.12 10.58 -10.04
C TYR A 66 -22.71 9.25 -10.56
N ARG A 67 -22.32 8.11 -9.98
CA ARG A 67 -22.82 6.78 -10.34
C ARG A 67 -24.14 6.42 -9.63
N GLY A 68 -24.65 7.27 -8.73
CA GLY A 68 -25.87 7.01 -7.96
C GLY A 68 -25.70 5.94 -6.87
N PHE A 69 -24.49 5.76 -6.35
CA PHE A 69 -24.21 4.79 -5.29
C PHE A 69 -24.50 5.40 -3.91
N ALA A 70 -25.07 4.59 -3.01
CA ALA A 70 -25.28 4.99 -1.62
C ALA A 70 -23.97 4.91 -0.84
N ILE A 71 -23.58 6.03 -0.22
CA ILE A 71 -22.35 6.16 0.57
C ILE A 71 -22.72 6.08 2.06
N TYR A 72 -22.21 5.07 2.76
CA TYR A 72 -22.35 4.91 4.20
C TYR A 72 -21.04 5.38 4.86
N PHE A 73 -21.13 6.21 5.89
CA PHE A 73 -19.94 6.66 6.61
C PHE A 73 -19.69 5.74 7.80
N ALA A 74 -18.47 5.21 7.90
CA ALA A 74 -18.08 4.44 9.08
C ALA A 74 -18.00 5.37 10.31
N GLU A 75 -18.35 4.84 11.47
CA GLU A 75 -18.33 5.60 12.73
C GLU A 75 -16.91 5.90 13.20
N SER A 76 -16.00 4.96 13.02
CA SER A 76 -14.57 5.10 13.28
C SER A 76 -13.77 4.02 12.56
N ILE A 77 -12.43 4.12 12.58
CA ILE A 77 -11.54 3.09 12.00
C ILE A 77 -11.70 1.75 12.73
N GLU A 78 -11.95 1.80 14.04
CA GLU A 78 -12.12 0.64 14.90
C GLU A 78 -13.43 -0.10 14.59
N GLN A 79 -14.49 0.65 14.24
CA GLN A 79 -15.83 0.14 13.94
C GLN A 79 -16.01 -0.33 12.48
N ILE A 80 -15.01 -0.15 11.60
CA ILE A 80 -15.10 -0.53 10.17
C ILE A 80 -15.58 -1.98 9.99
N GLY A 81 -15.09 -2.92 10.79
CA GLY A 81 -15.48 -4.33 10.69
C GLY A 81 -16.95 -4.59 11.00
N ASP A 82 -17.55 -3.79 11.88
CA ASP A 82 -18.94 -3.91 12.30
C ASP A 82 -19.83 -3.21 11.28
N ASN A 83 -19.45 -2.00 10.86
CA ASN A 83 -20.16 -1.26 9.82
C ASN A 83 -20.15 -2.01 8.47
N ILE A 84 -19.06 -2.71 8.09
CA ILE A 84 -19.03 -3.54 6.87
C ILE A 84 -20.06 -4.69 6.96
N ARG A 85 -20.22 -5.31 8.14
CA ARG A 85 -21.17 -6.41 8.34
C ARG A 85 -22.62 -5.94 8.31
N GLU A 86 -22.88 -4.74 8.81
CA GLU A 86 -24.19 -4.09 8.78
C GLU A 86 -24.58 -3.64 7.37
N VAL A 87 -23.72 -2.82 6.74
CA VAL A 87 -23.98 -2.18 5.45
C VAL A 87 -23.94 -3.18 4.29
N LYS A 88 -23.11 -4.22 4.41
CA LYS A 88 -22.80 -5.19 3.34
C LYS A 88 -22.45 -4.46 2.03
N PRO A 89 -21.37 -3.65 2.01
CA PRO A 89 -21.01 -2.86 0.85
C PRO A 89 -20.60 -3.75 -0.33
N HIS A 90 -20.91 -3.34 -1.56
CA HIS A 90 -20.42 -4.01 -2.77
C HIS A 90 -19.00 -3.59 -3.13
N MET A 91 -18.62 -2.37 -2.73
CA MET A 91 -17.31 -1.79 -2.99
C MET A 91 -16.92 -0.77 -1.92
N PHE A 92 -15.63 -0.65 -1.62
CA PHE A 92 -15.09 0.49 -0.86
C PHE A 92 -13.64 0.79 -1.25
N THR A 93 -13.16 1.96 -0.84
CA THR A 93 -11.77 2.40 -0.97
C THR A 93 -10.99 2.09 0.30
N ALA A 94 -9.74 1.63 0.16
CA ALA A 94 -8.85 1.40 1.27
C ALA A 94 -7.42 1.78 0.92
N VAL A 95 -6.61 2.03 1.95
CA VAL A 95 -5.16 2.08 1.81
C VAL A 95 -4.57 0.68 2.03
N PRO A 96 -3.43 0.32 1.41
CA PRO A 96 -2.81 -1.01 1.56
C PRO A 96 -2.69 -1.48 3.00
N ARG A 97 -2.34 -0.56 3.91
CA ARG A 97 -2.18 -0.85 5.33
C ARG A 97 -3.45 -1.37 6.01
N LEU A 98 -4.63 -0.92 5.57
CA LEU A 98 -5.89 -1.44 6.11
C LEU A 98 -6.15 -2.86 5.60
N ILE A 99 -5.85 -3.13 4.32
CA ILE A 99 -5.96 -4.47 3.72
C ILE A 99 -5.00 -5.45 4.41
N GLU A 100 -3.76 -5.02 4.68
CA GLU A 100 -2.77 -5.74 5.49
C GLU A 100 -3.35 -6.10 6.87
N LYS A 101 -3.85 -5.11 7.63
CA LYS A 101 -4.43 -5.36 8.96
C LYS A 101 -5.61 -6.33 8.94
N VAL A 102 -6.47 -6.25 7.92
CA VAL A 102 -7.58 -7.20 7.74
C VAL A 102 -7.04 -8.61 7.49
N TYR A 103 -6.03 -8.75 6.63
CA TYR A 103 -5.36 -10.03 6.39
C TYR A 103 -4.74 -10.60 7.66
N ASP A 104 -4.01 -9.79 8.43
CA ASP A 104 -3.33 -10.23 9.65
C ASP A 104 -4.33 -10.73 10.70
N LYS A 105 -5.46 -10.02 10.87
CA LYS A 105 -6.56 -10.46 11.74
C LYS A 105 -7.16 -11.80 11.28
N ILE A 106 -7.32 -11.99 9.98
CA ILE A 106 -7.83 -13.26 9.42
C ILE A 106 -6.84 -14.39 9.64
N VAL A 107 -5.54 -14.16 9.40
CA VAL A 107 -4.47 -15.14 9.63
C VAL A 107 -4.35 -15.49 11.12
N ALA A 108 -4.45 -14.51 12.02
CA ALA A 108 -4.45 -14.72 13.47
C ALA A 108 -5.58 -15.67 13.90
N LYS A 109 -6.82 -15.43 13.46
CA LYS A 109 -7.94 -16.37 13.67
C LYS A 109 -7.68 -17.74 13.09
N GLY A 110 -7.01 -17.83 11.94
CA GLY A 110 -6.57 -19.10 11.35
C GLY A 110 -5.54 -19.85 12.20
N GLN A 111 -4.68 -19.13 12.95
CA GLN A 111 -3.69 -19.74 13.84
C GLN A 111 -4.32 -20.35 15.10
N GLU A 112 -5.43 -19.80 15.58
CA GLU A 112 -6.22 -20.30 16.71
C GLU A 112 -6.90 -21.64 16.39
N LEU A 113 -7.10 -21.96 15.11
CA LEU A 113 -7.66 -23.24 14.69
C LEU A 113 -6.70 -24.39 15.05
N THR A 114 -7.27 -25.59 15.26
CA THR A 114 -6.53 -26.83 15.56
C THR A 114 -6.81 -27.92 14.53
N GLY A 115 -5.90 -28.90 14.44
CA GLY A 115 -6.05 -30.09 13.60
C GLY A 115 -6.28 -29.80 12.11
N ILE A 116 -7.20 -30.55 11.50
CA ILE A 116 -7.52 -30.48 10.06
C ILE A 116 -8.04 -29.09 9.65
N LYS A 117 -8.76 -28.39 10.54
CA LYS A 117 -9.26 -27.04 10.24
C LYS A 117 -8.12 -26.04 10.02
N LYS A 118 -7.06 -26.12 10.84
CA LYS A 118 -5.85 -25.32 10.69
C LYS A 118 -5.13 -25.66 9.37
N ALA A 119 -4.96 -26.95 9.09
CA ALA A 119 -4.29 -27.41 7.88
C ALA A 119 -5.02 -26.93 6.61
N LEU A 120 -6.36 -27.05 6.57
CA LEU A 120 -7.18 -26.57 5.47
C LEU A 120 -7.11 -25.05 5.30
N PHE A 121 -7.09 -24.29 6.40
CA PHE A 121 -6.95 -22.84 6.36
C PHE A 121 -5.64 -22.42 5.68
N PHE A 122 -4.50 -22.89 6.17
CA PHE A 122 -3.21 -22.53 5.60
C PHE A 122 -2.98 -23.12 4.20
N TRP A 123 -3.58 -24.26 3.89
CA TRP A 123 -3.63 -24.77 2.53
C TRP A 123 -4.37 -23.82 1.59
N ALA A 124 -5.55 -23.31 1.98
CA ALA A 124 -6.30 -22.36 1.18
C ALA A 124 -5.54 -21.03 1.00
N VAL A 125 -4.86 -20.55 2.05
CA VAL A 125 -3.99 -19.35 1.95
C VAL A 125 -2.88 -19.59 0.91
N LYS A 126 -2.17 -20.72 0.97
CA LYS A 126 -1.14 -21.06 -0.05
C LYS A 126 -1.71 -21.14 -1.46
N VAL A 127 -2.90 -21.72 -1.62
CA VAL A 127 -3.61 -21.72 -2.91
C VAL A 127 -3.86 -20.28 -3.36
N GLY A 128 -4.28 -19.39 -2.46
CA GLY A 128 -4.48 -17.96 -2.75
C GLY A 128 -3.20 -17.20 -3.09
N GLU A 129 -2.09 -17.48 -2.43
CA GLU A 129 -0.78 -16.86 -2.71
C GLU A 129 -0.26 -17.18 -4.11
N GLU A 130 -0.65 -18.33 -4.64
CA GLU A 130 -0.34 -18.75 -6.00
C GLU A 130 -1.31 -18.20 -7.06
N PHE A 131 -2.34 -17.47 -6.67
CA PHE A 131 -3.39 -17.02 -7.58
C PHE A 131 -2.85 -16.05 -8.61
N ASP A 132 -3.22 -16.29 -9.85
CA ASP A 132 -3.04 -15.39 -10.98
C ASP A 132 -4.27 -15.54 -11.90
N PHE A 133 -4.64 -14.51 -12.65
CA PHE A 133 -5.87 -14.55 -13.46
C PHE A 133 -5.84 -15.67 -14.50
N ASP A 134 -4.69 -15.92 -15.11
CA ASP A 134 -4.54 -17.00 -16.09
C ASP A 134 -4.40 -18.37 -15.42
N LYS A 135 -3.62 -18.45 -14.34
CA LYS A 135 -3.45 -19.71 -13.59
C LYS A 135 -4.77 -20.17 -12.96
N GLY A 136 -5.60 -19.23 -12.50
CA GLY A 136 -6.93 -19.49 -11.93
C GLY A 136 -7.87 -20.26 -12.85
N LYS A 137 -7.66 -20.19 -14.17
CA LYS A 137 -8.45 -20.89 -15.18
C LYS A 137 -7.91 -22.29 -15.50
N LYS A 138 -6.64 -22.59 -15.16
CA LYS A 138 -5.95 -23.83 -15.57
C LYS A 138 -6.16 -24.97 -14.57
N PHE A 139 -6.46 -26.17 -15.09
CA PHE A 139 -6.44 -27.40 -14.29
C PHE A 139 -4.98 -27.78 -13.97
N PRO A 140 -4.67 -28.34 -12.77
CA PRO A 140 -5.55 -28.71 -11.66
C PRO A 140 -5.80 -27.58 -10.64
N TYR A 141 -5.20 -26.41 -10.84
CA TYR A 141 -5.28 -25.31 -9.88
C TYR A 141 -6.70 -24.77 -9.71
N SER A 142 -7.47 -24.66 -10.79
CA SER A 142 -8.87 -24.21 -10.76
C SER A 142 -9.76 -25.06 -9.83
N PHE A 143 -9.51 -26.37 -9.74
CA PHE A 143 -10.22 -27.27 -8.82
C PHE A 143 -9.85 -27.00 -7.35
N LYS A 144 -8.54 -26.87 -7.06
CA LYS A 144 -8.04 -26.49 -5.73
C LYS A 144 -8.64 -25.15 -5.29
N LEU A 145 -8.66 -24.17 -6.20
CA LEU A 145 -9.22 -22.84 -5.96
C LEU A 145 -10.74 -22.90 -5.69
N LYS A 146 -11.50 -23.70 -6.45
CA LYS A 146 -12.94 -23.89 -6.22
C LYS A 146 -13.21 -24.47 -4.83
N LEU A 147 -12.39 -25.43 -4.39
CA LEU A 147 -12.50 -26.02 -3.07
C LEU A 147 -12.11 -25.02 -1.96
N ALA A 148 -11.00 -24.29 -2.14
CA ALA A 148 -10.58 -23.22 -1.22
C ALA A 148 -11.66 -22.13 -1.07
N ARG A 149 -12.30 -21.73 -2.19
CA ARG A 149 -13.42 -20.78 -2.21
C ARG A 149 -14.61 -21.27 -1.40
N LYS A 150 -14.98 -22.54 -1.54
CA LYS A 150 -16.13 -23.12 -0.84
C LYS A 150 -15.89 -23.27 0.68
N LEU A 151 -14.69 -23.71 1.07
CA LEU A 151 -14.41 -24.10 2.46
C LEU A 151 -13.90 -22.96 3.34
N ILE A 152 -13.01 -22.12 2.80
CA ILE A 152 -12.27 -21.11 3.57
C ILE A 152 -12.64 -19.70 3.14
N PHE A 153 -12.55 -19.37 1.84
CA PHE A 153 -12.79 -17.99 1.41
C PHE A 153 -14.25 -17.54 1.47
N SER A 154 -15.22 -18.47 1.47
CA SER A 154 -16.62 -18.18 1.80
C SER A 154 -16.76 -17.48 3.15
N LYS A 155 -16.05 -17.99 4.18
CA LYS A 155 -16.03 -17.39 5.53
C LYS A 155 -15.35 -16.02 5.56
N TRP A 156 -14.34 -15.80 4.71
CA TRP A 156 -13.69 -14.50 4.60
C TRP A 156 -14.64 -13.48 4.00
N ARG A 157 -15.39 -13.87 2.96
CA ARG A 157 -16.43 -13.03 2.37
C ARG A 157 -17.51 -12.71 3.37
N GLU A 158 -18.01 -13.70 4.11
CA GLU A 158 -19.00 -13.50 5.18
C GLU A 158 -18.52 -12.51 6.26
N ALA A 159 -17.25 -12.63 6.67
CA ALA A 159 -16.65 -11.69 7.64
C ALA A 159 -16.58 -10.25 7.11
N LEU A 160 -16.58 -10.06 5.79
CA LEU A 160 -16.58 -8.76 5.11
C LEU A 160 -17.96 -8.41 4.52
N GLY A 161 -19.04 -8.89 5.15
CA GLY A 161 -20.42 -8.53 4.81
C GLY A 161 -21.04 -9.38 3.69
N GLY A 162 -20.32 -10.34 3.11
CA GLY A 162 -20.82 -11.33 2.15
C GLY A 162 -21.02 -10.83 0.72
N GLU A 163 -21.38 -9.56 0.55
CA GLU A 163 -21.71 -8.93 -0.73
C GLU A 163 -20.57 -8.11 -1.34
N LEU A 164 -19.44 -8.00 -0.64
CA LEU A 164 -18.27 -7.28 -1.14
C LEU A 164 -17.70 -7.93 -2.40
N LEU A 165 -17.56 -7.12 -3.45
CA LEU A 165 -17.03 -7.53 -4.75
C LEU A 165 -15.65 -6.92 -5.00
N TYR A 166 -15.48 -5.62 -4.73
CA TYR A 166 -14.27 -4.88 -5.08
C TYR A 166 -13.74 -4.02 -3.94
N ILE A 167 -12.42 -3.94 -3.81
CA ILE A 167 -11.71 -3.01 -2.93
C ILE A 167 -10.80 -2.17 -3.82
N VAL A 168 -10.96 -0.86 -3.83
CA VAL A 168 -10.06 0.04 -4.56
C VAL A 168 -8.93 0.44 -3.63
N SER A 169 -7.70 0.05 -3.97
CA SER A 169 -6.49 0.32 -3.19
C SER A 169 -5.68 1.45 -3.82
N GLY A 170 -5.26 2.42 -3.02
CA GLY A 170 -4.44 3.54 -3.49
C GLY A 170 -3.59 4.17 -2.40
N SER A 171 -3.01 5.34 -2.67
CA SER A 171 -2.09 6.10 -1.79
C SER A 171 -0.69 5.47 -1.62
N ALA A 172 -0.56 4.15 -1.58
CA ALA A 172 0.72 3.45 -1.52
C ALA A 172 0.66 2.14 -2.32
N ALA A 173 1.82 1.54 -2.57
CA ALA A 173 1.91 0.23 -3.23
C ALA A 173 1.31 -0.88 -2.34
N LEU A 174 0.49 -1.75 -2.92
CA LEU A 174 -0.01 -2.94 -2.24
C LEU A 174 0.98 -4.10 -2.45
N GLN A 175 1.11 -4.95 -1.44
CA GLN A 175 1.90 -6.16 -1.58
C GLN A 175 1.22 -7.12 -2.57
N PRO A 176 1.92 -7.59 -3.64
CA PRO A 176 1.31 -8.48 -4.64
C PRO A 176 0.72 -9.75 -4.03
N ARG A 177 1.35 -10.29 -2.98
CA ARG A 177 0.86 -11.45 -2.23
C ARG A 177 -0.56 -11.24 -1.69
N LEU A 178 -0.83 -10.07 -1.11
CA LEU A 178 -2.16 -9.75 -0.60
C LEU A 178 -3.17 -9.65 -1.73
N GLN A 179 -2.83 -8.96 -2.81
CA GLN A 179 -3.69 -8.87 -3.98
C GLN A 179 -4.04 -10.26 -4.53
N ARG A 180 -3.07 -11.20 -4.61
CA ARG A 180 -3.30 -12.60 -5.03
C ARG A 180 -4.32 -13.29 -4.12
N VAL A 181 -4.12 -13.26 -2.80
CA VAL A 181 -4.97 -13.98 -1.85
C VAL A 181 -6.39 -13.42 -1.83
N PHE A 182 -6.56 -12.09 -1.83
CA PHE A 182 -7.89 -11.46 -1.86
C PHE A 182 -8.61 -11.71 -3.19
N ASN A 183 -7.91 -11.63 -4.33
CA ASN A 183 -8.50 -11.97 -5.63
C ASN A 183 -8.89 -13.46 -5.71
N ALA A 184 -8.09 -14.36 -5.13
CA ALA A 184 -8.43 -15.78 -5.02
C ALA A 184 -9.73 -15.98 -4.23
N ALA A 185 -9.92 -15.18 -3.17
CA ALA A 185 -11.11 -15.12 -2.34
C ALA A 185 -12.31 -14.41 -2.98
N THR A 186 -12.21 -13.96 -4.24
CA THR A 186 -13.23 -13.17 -4.95
C THR A 186 -13.57 -11.84 -4.27
N LEU A 187 -12.61 -11.30 -3.51
CA LEU A 187 -12.63 -9.98 -2.89
C LEU A 187 -11.65 -9.10 -3.67
N PHE A 188 -12.07 -8.66 -4.84
CA PHE A 188 -11.13 -8.22 -5.86
C PHE A 188 -10.48 -6.87 -5.54
N VAL A 189 -9.15 -6.81 -5.52
CA VAL A 189 -8.41 -5.58 -5.22
C VAL A 189 -7.93 -4.88 -6.48
N LEU A 190 -8.44 -3.69 -6.71
CA LEU A 190 -8.12 -2.81 -7.83
C LEU A 190 -7.14 -1.74 -7.38
N GLU A 191 -5.87 -1.87 -7.76
CA GLU A 191 -4.85 -0.87 -7.46
C GLU A 191 -4.95 0.32 -8.42
N GLY A 192 -4.96 1.52 -7.85
CA GLY A 192 -4.94 2.80 -8.56
C GLY A 192 -3.77 3.67 -8.15
N TYR A 193 -3.28 4.45 -9.11
CA TYR A 193 -2.20 5.41 -8.93
C TYR A 193 -2.68 6.82 -9.22
N GLY A 194 -2.21 7.77 -8.41
CA GLY A 194 -2.47 9.18 -8.56
C GLY A 194 -1.91 9.97 -7.39
N LEU A 195 -1.77 11.27 -7.61
CA LEU A 195 -1.30 12.24 -6.62
C LEU A 195 -2.38 13.30 -6.37
N THR A 196 -2.14 14.17 -5.39
CA THR A 196 -3.02 15.34 -5.21
C THR A 196 -2.92 16.27 -6.40
N GLU A 197 -1.71 16.42 -6.91
CA GLU A 197 -1.33 17.19 -8.07
C GLU A 197 -1.98 16.69 -9.37
N THR A 198 -2.50 15.44 -9.40
CA THR A 198 -3.18 14.84 -10.55
C THR A 198 -4.68 14.64 -10.31
N SER A 199 -5.26 15.35 -9.34
CA SER A 199 -6.66 15.19 -8.91
C SER A 199 -7.05 13.78 -8.49
N GLY A 200 -6.10 13.02 -7.91
CA GLY A 200 -6.35 11.76 -7.22
C GLY A 200 -6.17 10.49 -8.04
N VAL A 201 -6.38 10.52 -9.37
CA VAL A 201 -6.23 9.33 -10.23
C VAL A 201 -5.54 9.69 -11.55
N VAL A 202 -4.56 8.86 -11.91
CA VAL A 202 -3.86 8.80 -13.21
C VAL A 202 -4.22 7.51 -13.92
N SER A 203 -4.12 6.38 -13.21
CA SER A 203 -4.40 5.04 -13.75
C SER A 203 -5.09 4.18 -12.69
N VAL A 204 -5.83 3.17 -13.12
CA VAL A 204 -6.42 2.17 -12.21
C VAL A 204 -6.62 0.84 -12.90
N ASN A 205 -6.35 -0.25 -12.17
CA ASN A 205 -6.72 -1.59 -12.61
C ASN A 205 -8.24 -1.74 -12.72
N SER A 206 -8.72 -2.37 -13.78
CA SER A 206 -10.16 -2.59 -13.96
C SER A 206 -10.44 -3.94 -14.63
N PRO A 207 -11.41 -4.72 -14.14
CA PRO A 207 -11.85 -5.94 -14.81
C PRO A 207 -12.53 -5.69 -16.16
N LYS A 208 -12.91 -4.43 -16.47
CA LYS A 208 -13.47 -4.05 -17.78
C LYS A 208 -12.41 -3.83 -18.85
N ASP A 209 -11.15 -3.76 -18.46
CA ASP A 209 -10.02 -3.54 -19.35
C ASP A 209 -8.91 -4.52 -18.95
N PHE A 210 -7.66 -4.06 -18.87
CA PHE A 210 -6.53 -4.85 -18.46
C PHE A 210 -6.38 -4.86 -16.94
N TRP A 211 -6.09 -6.03 -16.39
CA TRP A 211 -5.90 -6.22 -14.96
C TRP A 211 -4.81 -7.23 -14.67
N LYS A 212 -3.73 -6.73 -14.05
CA LYS A 212 -2.55 -7.51 -13.71
C LYS A 212 -2.13 -7.23 -12.28
N ILE A 213 -1.63 -8.27 -11.62
CA ILE A 213 -1.22 -8.20 -10.22
C ILE A 213 0.11 -7.45 -10.12
N GLY A 214 0.20 -6.52 -9.17
CA GLY A 214 1.38 -5.67 -8.97
C GLY A 214 1.54 -4.55 -10.01
N THR A 215 0.46 -4.16 -10.69
CA THR A 215 0.40 -2.97 -11.56
C THR A 215 -0.69 -2.02 -11.09
N VAL A 216 -0.76 -0.82 -11.66
CA VAL A 216 -1.78 0.19 -11.34
C VAL A 216 -2.72 0.46 -12.52
N GLY A 217 -2.79 -0.49 -13.47
CA GLY A 217 -3.64 -0.45 -14.65
C GLY A 217 -3.20 0.54 -15.73
N ARG A 218 -4.04 0.70 -16.76
CA ARG A 218 -3.83 1.68 -17.83
C ARG A 218 -4.22 3.10 -17.36
N PRO A 219 -3.59 4.15 -17.91
CA PRO A 219 -4.04 5.52 -17.70
C PRO A 219 -5.53 5.71 -18.03
N ILE A 220 -6.22 6.60 -17.30
CA ILE A 220 -7.60 6.97 -17.64
C ILE A 220 -7.62 7.83 -18.91
N ASP A 221 -8.70 7.81 -19.68
CA ASP A 221 -8.79 8.33 -21.06
C ASP A 221 -8.25 9.77 -21.28
N ILE A 222 -8.32 10.61 -20.24
CA ILE A 222 -7.92 12.02 -20.31
C ILE A 222 -6.45 12.26 -19.94
N VAL A 223 -5.72 11.22 -19.52
CA VAL A 223 -4.35 11.34 -19.02
C VAL A 223 -3.40 10.67 -19.99
N GLU A 224 -2.48 11.47 -20.49
CA GLU A 224 -1.31 10.99 -21.22
C GLU A 224 -0.19 10.73 -20.22
N VAL A 225 0.47 9.58 -20.37
CA VAL A 225 1.62 9.17 -19.55
C VAL A 225 2.82 8.93 -20.44
N LYS A 226 3.95 9.51 -20.04
CA LYS A 226 5.26 9.33 -20.69
C LYS A 226 6.29 8.94 -19.63
N ILE A 227 7.21 8.05 -19.96
CA ILE A 227 8.35 7.70 -19.11
C ILE A 227 9.56 8.50 -19.58
N ALA A 228 10.18 9.26 -18.68
CA ALA A 228 11.41 10.01 -18.94
C ALA A 228 12.63 9.07 -19.02
N GLU A 229 13.76 9.57 -19.52
CA GLU A 229 15.00 8.77 -19.67
C GLU A 229 15.50 8.17 -18.34
N ASP A 230 15.26 8.87 -17.23
CA ASP A 230 15.61 8.41 -15.88
C ASP A 230 14.53 7.53 -15.22
N GLY A 231 13.48 7.19 -15.96
CA GLY A 231 12.35 6.38 -15.51
C GLY A 231 11.24 7.16 -14.81
N GLU A 232 11.34 8.49 -14.69
CA GLU A 232 10.28 9.30 -14.07
C GLU A 232 8.99 9.27 -14.89
N ILE A 233 7.86 9.12 -14.21
CA ILE A 233 6.54 9.19 -14.80
C ILE A 233 6.17 10.65 -14.99
N LEU A 234 5.98 11.04 -16.24
CA LEU A 234 5.48 12.34 -16.66
C LEU A 234 4.00 12.19 -17.03
N VAL A 235 3.18 13.14 -16.60
CA VAL A 235 1.74 13.09 -16.88
C VAL A 235 1.25 14.42 -17.45
N LYS A 236 0.32 14.32 -18.39
CA LYS A 236 -0.33 15.47 -19.01
C LYS A 236 -1.83 15.20 -19.11
N GLY A 237 -2.63 16.20 -18.82
CA GLY A 237 -4.09 16.07 -18.90
C GLY A 237 -4.82 17.20 -18.18
N PRO A 238 -6.15 17.29 -18.35
CA PRO A 238 -6.95 18.30 -17.69
C PRO A 238 -7.10 18.02 -16.18
N ASN A 239 -6.67 16.86 -15.68
CA ASN A 239 -6.67 16.49 -14.25
C ASN A 239 -5.50 17.09 -13.46
N ILE A 240 -4.50 17.66 -14.13
CA ILE A 240 -3.30 18.18 -13.50
C ILE A 240 -3.59 19.52 -12.81
N MET A 241 -3.03 19.71 -11.61
CA MET A 241 -3.16 20.93 -10.82
C MET A 241 -2.77 22.18 -11.61
N VAL A 242 -3.30 23.32 -11.20
CA VAL A 242 -2.87 24.62 -11.77
C VAL A 242 -1.60 25.17 -11.09
N GLY A 243 -1.19 24.58 -9.96
CA GLY A 243 0.05 24.92 -9.26
C GLY A 243 -0.08 24.84 -7.74
N TYR A 244 0.97 25.28 -7.04
CA TYR A 244 0.98 25.41 -5.59
C TYR A 244 0.58 26.82 -5.15
N TYR A 245 -0.27 26.90 -4.13
CA TYR A 245 -0.84 28.15 -3.64
C TYR A 245 0.25 29.09 -3.11
N LYS A 246 0.35 30.27 -3.74
CA LYS A 246 1.36 31.31 -3.44
C LYS A 246 2.81 30.82 -3.51
N ASP A 247 3.09 29.84 -4.37
CA ASP A 247 4.42 29.26 -4.53
C ASP A 247 4.74 29.02 -6.03
N PRO A 248 4.97 30.10 -6.80
CA PRO A 248 5.23 30.01 -8.24
C PRO A 248 6.54 29.30 -8.58
N GLU A 249 7.57 29.43 -7.72
CA GLU A 249 8.87 28.77 -7.90
C GLU A 249 8.71 27.25 -7.86
N LYS A 250 8.11 26.70 -6.78
CA LYS A 250 7.86 25.25 -6.71
C LYS A 250 6.86 24.76 -7.74
N THR A 251 6.00 25.64 -8.24
CA THR A 251 5.11 25.30 -9.35
C THR A 251 5.94 25.09 -10.61
N ALA A 252 6.82 26.03 -10.97
CA ALA A 252 7.70 25.89 -12.13
C ALA A 252 8.62 24.66 -12.03
N GLU A 253 9.11 24.32 -10.83
CA GLU A 253 9.98 23.15 -10.62
C GLU A 253 9.37 21.79 -11.04
N VAL A 254 8.04 21.67 -11.07
CA VAL A 254 7.35 20.39 -11.32
C VAL A 254 6.70 20.32 -12.71
N PHE A 255 6.91 21.33 -13.55
CA PHE A 255 6.41 21.35 -14.92
C PHE A 255 7.57 21.53 -15.90
N THR A 256 7.63 20.67 -16.90
CA THR A 256 8.47 20.87 -18.09
C THR A 256 7.56 20.84 -19.30
N GLU A 257 7.52 21.94 -20.05
CA GLU A 257 6.58 22.15 -21.16
C GLU A 257 5.13 21.92 -20.70
N GLU A 258 4.45 20.91 -21.26
CA GLU A 258 3.07 20.57 -20.94
C GLU A 258 2.94 19.36 -19.98
N TYR A 259 4.07 18.81 -19.51
CA TYR A 259 4.09 17.64 -18.63
C TYR A 259 4.38 18.01 -17.18
N PHE A 260 3.62 17.40 -16.29
CA PHE A 260 3.87 17.40 -14.85
C PHE A 260 4.80 16.25 -14.47
N HIS A 261 5.85 16.60 -13.73
CA HIS A 261 6.81 15.68 -13.12
C HIS A 261 6.24 15.12 -11.82
N THR A 262 5.87 13.84 -11.84
CA THR A 262 5.24 13.21 -10.66
C THR A 262 6.22 12.98 -9.51
N GLY A 263 7.53 12.93 -9.78
CA GLY A 263 8.54 12.48 -8.84
C GLY A 263 8.48 10.99 -8.53
N ASP A 264 7.67 10.22 -9.25
CA ASP A 264 7.51 8.77 -9.12
C ASP A 264 8.12 8.07 -10.34
N ILE A 265 8.78 6.94 -10.12
CA ILE A 265 9.45 6.12 -11.14
C ILE A 265 8.54 4.95 -11.50
N GLY A 266 8.47 4.62 -12.79
CA GLY A 266 7.68 3.48 -13.24
C GLY A 266 8.02 3.03 -14.65
N GLU A 267 7.31 2.01 -15.09
CA GLU A 267 7.43 1.40 -16.41
C GLU A 267 6.04 1.23 -17.03
N LEU A 268 5.96 1.46 -18.34
CA LEU A 268 4.81 1.07 -19.17
C LEU A 268 5.19 -0.23 -19.89
N ASP A 269 4.36 -1.26 -19.77
CA ASP A 269 4.54 -2.46 -20.58
C ASP A 269 3.97 -2.27 -22.01
N GLU A 270 4.17 -3.28 -22.87
CA GLU A 270 3.73 -3.27 -24.27
C GLU A 270 2.21 -3.08 -24.43
N ASP A 271 1.43 -3.44 -23.39
CA ASP A 271 -0.01 -3.26 -23.34
C ASP A 271 -0.41 -1.87 -22.81
N GLY A 272 0.54 -0.97 -22.53
CA GLY A 272 0.29 0.36 -21.99
C GLY A 272 -0.12 0.36 -20.51
N VAL A 273 0.22 -0.69 -19.77
CA VAL A 273 -0.14 -0.85 -18.36
C VAL A 273 0.97 -0.26 -17.51
N LEU A 274 0.60 0.65 -16.62
CA LEU A 274 1.55 1.33 -15.77
C LEU A 274 1.86 0.48 -14.53
N LYS A 275 3.15 0.40 -14.19
CA LYS A 275 3.64 -0.16 -12.95
C LYS A 275 4.56 0.84 -12.26
N ILE A 276 4.27 1.13 -11.00
CA ILE A 276 5.07 2.02 -10.16
C ILE A 276 6.20 1.20 -9.54
N THR A 277 7.43 1.70 -9.65
CA THR A 277 8.61 1.04 -9.11
C THR A 277 9.16 1.77 -7.90
N ASP A 278 9.18 3.11 -7.86
CA ASP A 278 9.62 3.86 -6.67
C ASP A 278 9.25 5.36 -6.70
N ARG A 279 9.74 6.16 -5.74
CA ARG A 279 9.75 7.63 -5.79
C ARG A 279 11.18 8.16 -5.93
N LYS A 280 11.41 9.03 -6.91
CA LYS A 280 12.71 9.65 -7.25
C LYS A 280 13.38 10.34 -6.05
N LYS A 281 12.59 10.98 -5.18
CA LYS A 281 13.10 11.68 -3.97
C LYS A 281 13.36 10.76 -2.78
N GLU A 282 12.83 9.54 -2.77
CA GLU A 282 13.01 8.57 -1.67
C GLU A 282 14.11 7.55 -1.97
N MET A 283 14.48 7.40 -3.25
CA MET A 283 15.68 6.69 -3.64
C MET A 283 16.90 7.39 -3.05
N PHE A 284 17.77 6.61 -2.41
CA PHE A 284 19.03 7.11 -1.91
C PHE A 284 20.20 6.42 -2.60
N LYS A 285 21.32 7.12 -2.63
CA LYS A 285 22.58 6.60 -3.15
C LYS A 285 23.44 6.12 -1.99
N THR A 286 23.93 4.90 -2.08
CA THR A 286 24.97 4.39 -1.18
C THR A 286 26.32 5.06 -1.48
N SER A 287 27.30 4.98 -0.58
CA SER A 287 28.64 5.54 -0.83
C SER A 287 29.35 4.88 -2.02
N GLY A 288 28.98 3.64 -2.36
CA GLY A 288 29.42 2.93 -3.57
C GLY A 288 28.75 3.42 -4.86
N GLY A 289 27.93 4.46 -4.80
CA GLY A 289 27.32 5.11 -5.94
C GLY A 289 26.12 4.38 -6.54
N LYS A 290 25.65 3.29 -5.92
CA LYS A 290 24.46 2.54 -6.35
C LYS A 290 23.21 3.13 -5.73
N TYR A 291 22.17 3.28 -6.55
CA TYR A 291 20.84 3.67 -6.11
C TYR A 291 20.12 2.50 -5.47
N VAL A 292 19.38 2.80 -4.41
CA VAL A 292 18.58 1.84 -3.66
C VAL A 292 17.16 2.36 -3.59
N ALA A 293 16.23 1.47 -3.91
CA ALA A 293 14.80 1.74 -3.91
C ALA A 293 14.16 1.22 -2.60
N PRO A 294 14.09 2.03 -1.54
CA PRO A 294 13.77 1.49 -0.23
C PRO A 294 12.36 0.94 -0.12
N GLN A 295 11.36 1.56 -0.77
CA GLN A 295 9.97 1.14 -0.62
C GLN A 295 9.72 -0.27 -1.16
N LEU A 296 10.40 -0.66 -2.23
CA LEU A 296 10.33 -2.03 -2.77
C LEU A 296 10.85 -3.05 -1.75
N ILE A 297 11.99 -2.74 -1.13
CA ILE A 297 12.60 -3.58 -0.11
C ILE A 297 11.68 -3.63 1.12
N GLU A 298 11.24 -2.48 1.63
CA GLU A 298 10.35 -2.38 2.80
C GLU A 298 9.05 -3.18 2.60
N ASN A 299 8.42 -3.06 1.43
CA ASN A 299 7.18 -3.78 1.10
C ASN A 299 7.40 -5.30 0.96
N ALA A 300 8.58 -5.74 0.51
CA ALA A 300 8.91 -7.16 0.51
C ALA A 300 9.12 -7.69 1.93
N MET A 301 9.86 -6.96 2.78
CA MET A 301 10.15 -7.38 4.16
C MET A 301 8.88 -7.43 5.02
N LYS A 302 7.93 -6.49 4.83
CA LYS A 302 6.62 -6.48 5.51
C LYS A 302 5.71 -7.67 5.19
N GLN A 303 6.11 -8.58 4.28
CA GLN A 303 5.41 -9.86 4.11
C GLN A 303 5.70 -10.85 5.26
N SER A 304 6.72 -10.57 6.09
CA SER A 304 7.01 -11.36 7.28
C SER A 304 6.03 -11.04 8.41
N PRO A 305 5.45 -12.05 9.09
CA PRO A 305 4.60 -11.80 10.26
C PRO A 305 5.40 -11.28 11.48
N PHE A 306 6.73 -11.30 11.42
CA PHE A 306 7.60 -10.75 12.49
C PHE A 306 7.81 -9.23 12.37
N ILE A 307 7.47 -8.62 11.23
CA ILE A 307 7.79 -7.23 10.90
C ILE A 307 6.49 -6.44 10.73
N GLU A 308 6.24 -5.49 11.64
CA GLU A 308 5.05 -4.63 11.57
C GLU A 308 5.27 -3.43 10.66
N GLN A 309 6.42 -2.78 10.80
CA GLN A 309 6.91 -1.70 9.96
C GLN A 309 8.43 -1.84 9.80
N ILE A 310 8.97 -1.27 8.74
CA ILE A 310 10.40 -1.26 8.48
C ILE A 310 10.74 0.00 7.69
N MET A 311 11.85 0.63 8.05
CA MET A 311 12.42 1.76 7.32
C MET A 311 13.82 1.39 6.87
N VAL A 312 14.00 1.28 5.56
CA VAL A 312 15.30 1.02 4.94
C VAL A 312 16.13 2.29 4.91
N VAL A 313 17.36 2.17 5.39
CA VAL A 313 18.34 3.25 5.56
C VAL A 313 19.67 2.89 4.90
N GLY A 314 20.50 3.89 4.61
CA GLY A 314 21.81 3.69 3.96
C GLY A 314 22.28 4.81 3.04
N GLU A 315 21.61 5.96 3.07
CA GLU A 315 22.02 7.14 2.31
C GLU A 315 23.45 7.58 2.68
N GLY A 316 24.34 7.60 1.68
CA GLY A 316 25.74 7.94 1.86
C GLY A 316 26.57 6.88 2.60
N GLN A 317 26.01 5.70 2.88
CA GLN A 317 26.67 4.65 3.65
C GLN A 317 27.18 3.50 2.77
N LYS A 318 28.14 2.72 3.29
CA LYS A 318 28.74 1.56 2.57
C LYS A 318 27.75 0.41 2.36
N LEU A 319 26.71 0.33 3.20
CA LEU A 319 25.71 -0.74 3.16
C LEU A 319 24.30 -0.22 3.43
N VAL A 320 23.35 -0.99 2.92
CA VAL A 320 21.92 -0.84 3.22
C VAL A 320 21.61 -1.56 4.53
N ALA A 321 20.85 -0.91 5.39
CA ALA A 321 20.40 -1.43 6.68
C ALA A 321 18.92 -1.07 6.90
N ALA A 322 18.35 -1.45 8.03
CA ALA A 322 16.98 -1.09 8.36
C ALA A 322 16.71 -0.86 9.85
N LEU A 323 15.83 0.08 10.14
CA LEU A 323 15.14 0.17 11.42
C LEU A 323 13.84 -0.61 11.31
N VAL A 324 13.65 -1.60 12.18
CA VAL A 324 12.51 -2.51 12.14
C VAL A 324 11.62 -2.26 13.35
N GLN A 325 10.33 -2.05 13.13
CA GLN A 325 9.33 -2.17 14.18
C GLN A 325 8.88 -3.64 14.25
N PRO A 326 9.19 -4.35 15.35
CA PRO A 326 8.75 -5.73 15.52
C PRO A 326 7.23 -5.82 15.60
N ALA A 327 6.65 -6.89 15.06
CA ALA A 327 5.25 -7.24 15.31
C ALA A 327 5.11 -7.84 16.71
N PHE A 328 5.13 -7.00 17.74
CA PHE A 328 5.19 -7.42 19.14
C PHE A 328 4.14 -8.49 19.51
N PRO A 329 2.84 -8.36 19.13
CA PRO A 329 1.85 -9.38 19.45
C PRO A 329 2.20 -10.75 18.87
N PHE A 330 2.68 -10.79 17.62
CA PHE A 330 3.06 -12.03 16.96
C PHE A 330 4.33 -12.62 17.56
N ILE A 331 5.33 -11.80 17.90
CA ILE A 331 6.59 -12.24 18.51
C ILE A 331 6.38 -12.83 19.90
N ILE A 332 5.53 -12.22 20.72
CA ILE A 332 5.17 -12.74 22.05
C ILE A 332 4.55 -14.13 21.92
N GLU A 333 3.62 -14.31 20.97
CA GLU A 333 2.98 -15.60 20.72
C GLU A 333 3.96 -16.64 20.14
N TRP A 334 4.84 -16.21 19.23
CA TRP A 334 5.91 -17.06 18.70
C TRP A 334 6.85 -17.54 19.80
N GLY A 335 7.26 -16.65 20.71
CA GLY A 335 8.11 -16.96 21.86
C GLY A 335 7.50 -18.03 22.75
N LYS A 336 6.22 -17.87 23.11
CA LYS A 336 5.46 -18.87 23.88
C LYS A 336 5.46 -20.25 23.21
N ARG A 337 5.22 -20.30 21.90
CA ARG A 337 5.16 -21.57 21.14
C ARG A 337 6.49 -22.31 21.06
N HIS A 338 7.60 -21.58 21.09
CA HIS A 338 8.95 -22.15 20.94
C HIS A 338 9.71 -22.24 22.28
N GLY A 339 9.06 -21.92 23.40
CA GLY A 339 9.70 -21.90 24.72
C GLY A 339 10.82 -20.85 24.82
N ILE A 340 10.70 -19.73 24.11
CA ILE A 340 11.66 -18.63 24.12
C ILE A 340 11.09 -17.49 24.96
N ASP A 341 11.81 -17.09 26.01
CA ASP A 341 11.52 -15.85 26.72
C ASP A 341 11.97 -14.66 25.84
N VAL A 342 10.99 -13.95 25.31
CA VAL A 342 11.21 -12.75 24.49
C VAL A 342 11.22 -11.47 25.31
N GLY A 343 10.96 -11.54 26.62
CA GLY A 343 10.80 -10.36 27.48
C GLY A 343 9.33 -9.96 27.68
N LYS A 344 9.11 -9.06 28.65
CA LYS A 344 7.80 -8.57 29.10
C LYS A 344 7.48 -7.18 28.57
N THR A 345 8.49 -6.43 28.15
CA THR A 345 8.34 -5.08 27.57
C THR A 345 8.77 -5.06 26.11
N TYR A 346 8.26 -4.10 25.33
CA TYR A 346 8.66 -3.94 23.92
C TYR A 346 10.15 -3.61 23.78
N LYS A 347 10.72 -2.91 24.77
CA LYS A 347 12.16 -2.68 24.85
C LYS A 347 12.95 -3.97 25.04
N GLU A 348 12.56 -4.82 25.98
CA GLU A 348 13.22 -6.13 26.17
C GLU A 348 13.11 -7.00 24.91
N ILE A 349 11.96 -6.99 24.22
CA ILE A 349 11.76 -7.71 22.96
C ILE A 349 12.70 -7.18 21.86
N ALA A 350 12.85 -5.85 21.75
CA ALA A 350 13.73 -5.23 20.77
C ALA A 350 15.23 -5.47 21.05
N GLU A 351 15.62 -5.63 22.32
CA GLU A 351 17.00 -5.91 22.74
C GLU A 351 17.33 -7.41 22.75
N ASN A 352 16.33 -8.29 22.57
CA ASN A 352 16.52 -9.73 22.61
C ASN A 352 17.24 -10.27 21.36
N SER A 353 18.40 -10.90 21.56
CA SER A 353 19.23 -11.43 20.47
C SER A 353 18.51 -12.49 19.63
N LYS A 354 17.72 -13.39 20.24
CA LYS A 354 16.98 -14.43 19.51
C LYS A 354 15.88 -13.84 18.63
N VAL A 355 15.25 -12.75 19.09
CA VAL A 355 14.24 -12.02 18.28
C VAL A 355 14.93 -11.34 17.10
N LYS A 356 16.07 -10.69 17.33
CA LYS A 356 16.86 -10.04 16.28
C LYS A 356 17.36 -11.03 15.24
N GLU A 357 17.90 -12.17 15.66
CA GLU A 357 18.32 -13.28 14.78
C GLU A 357 17.15 -13.79 13.94
N ARG A 358 16.00 -14.05 14.57
CA ARG A 358 14.81 -14.55 13.87
C ARG A 358 14.28 -13.57 12.83
N ILE A 359 14.26 -12.27 13.14
CA ILE A 359 13.89 -11.22 12.18
C ILE A 359 14.92 -11.14 11.05
N MET A 360 16.21 -11.28 11.36
CA MET A 360 17.26 -11.28 10.36
C MET A 360 17.13 -12.45 9.37
N GLU A 361 16.76 -13.65 9.84
CA GLU A 361 16.46 -14.79 8.96
C GLU A 361 15.32 -14.49 7.97
N GLU A 362 14.26 -13.82 8.44
CA GLU A 362 13.15 -13.39 7.58
C GLU A 362 13.64 -12.37 6.54
N ILE A 363 14.48 -11.42 6.95
CA ILE A 363 15.07 -10.44 6.04
C ILE A 363 15.97 -11.12 5.01
N GLU A 364 16.80 -12.08 5.41
CA GLU A 364 17.65 -12.85 4.51
C GLU A 364 16.85 -13.65 3.48
N LYS A 365 15.70 -14.20 3.89
CA LYS A 365 14.78 -14.89 2.98
C LYS A 365 14.28 -13.95 1.87
N TYR A 366 13.84 -12.74 2.19
CA TYR A 366 13.34 -11.78 1.19
C TYR A 366 14.47 -11.07 0.42
N ASN A 367 15.63 -10.86 1.05
CA ASN A 367 16.85 -10.33 0.42
C ASN A 367 17.27 -11.14 -0.82
N LYS A 368 16.93 -12.42 -0.91
CA LYS A 368 17.21 -13.26 -2.09
C LYS A 368 16.59 -12.72 -3.39
N GLY A 369 15.52 -11.92 -3.30
CA GLY A 369 14.86 -11.29 -4.44
C GLY A 369 15.51 -10.00 -4.93
N PHE A 370 16.55 -9.49 -4.25
CA PHE A 370 17.15 -8.17 -4.52
C PHE A 370 18.62 -8.26 -4.94
N GLY A 371 19.08 -7.24 -5.67
CA GLY A 371 20.48 -7.11 -6.08
C GLY A 371 21.43 -7.04 -4.89
N LYS A 372 22.70 -7.43 -5.09
CA LYS A 372 23.71 -7.50 -3.99
C LYS A 372 23.86 -6.18 -3.22
N TRP A 373 23.68 -5.04 -3.88
CA TRP A 373 23.82 -3.70 -3.28
C TRP A 373 22.55 -3.21 -2.56
N GLU A 374 21.40 -3.86 -2.79
CA GLU A 374 20.10 -3.50 -2.20
C GLU A 374 19.81 -4.29 -0.92
N LYS A 375 20.52 -5.40 -0.70
CA LYS A 375 20.29 -6.29 0.44
C LYS A 375 20.54 -5.57 1.76
N ILE A 376 19.56 -5.66 2.66
CA ILE A 376 19.69 -5.22 4.05
C ILE A 376 20.72 -6.12 4.72
N LYS A 377 21.84 -5.54 5.18
CA LYS A 377 22.92 -6.29 5.83
C LYS A 377 22.86 -6.23 7.35
N LEU A 378 22.31 -5.16 7.89
CA LEU A 378 22.22 -4.90 9.32
C LEU A 378 20.83 -4.37 9.66
N ILE A 379 20.38 -4.67 10.86
CA ILE A 379 19.12 -4.18 11.40
C ILE A 379 19.28 -3.70 12.83
N GLU A 380 18.42 -2.76 13.21
CA GLU A 380 18.11 -2.48 14.60
C GLU A 380 16.61 -2.51 14.84
N LEU A 381 16.21 -3.04 16.00
CA LEU A 381 14.81 -3.15 16.38
C LEU A 381 14.42 -1.92 17.19
N THR A 382 13.27 -1.33 16.86
CA THR A 382 12.71 -0.20 17.59
C THR A 382 11.81 -0.69 18.73
N PRO A 383 11.85 -0.05 19.92
CA PRO A 383 11.15 -0.53 21.12
C PRO A 383 9.70 -0.01 21.25
N GLU A 384 9.14 0.62 20.22
CA GLU A 384 7.86 1.31 20.26
C GLU A 384 7.03 1.01 19.01
N GLU A 385 5.71 1.19 19.11
CA GLU A 385 4.83 1.11 17.94
C GLU A 385 4.77 2.44 17.19
N TRP A 386 4.91 2.39 15.85
CA TRP A 386 4.84 3.59 15.03
C TRP A 386 3.38 3.96 14.74
N SER A 387 2.99 5.15 15.20
CA SER A 387 1.62 5.68 15.08
C SER A 387 1.57 7.09 14.50
N ILE A 388 0.36 7.59 14.23
CA ILE A 388 0.12 8.96 13.77
C ILE A 388 0.34 9.93 14.93
N GLU A 389 -0.15 9.57 16.12
CA GLU A 389 -0.11 10.36 17.35
C GLU A 389 1.32 10.59 17.83
N ALA A 390 2.15 9.53 17.78
CA ALA A 390 3.56 9.62 18.11
C ALA A 390 4.41 10.26 16.99
N GLY A 391 3.78 10.71 15.90
CA GLY A 391 4.45 11.45 14.83
C GLY A 391 5.26 10.60 13.86
N HIS A 392 5.27 9.28 13.98
CA HIS A 392 5.97 8.36 13.08
C HIS A 392 5.29 8.28 11.71
N LEU A 393 3.95 8.35 11.68
CA LEU A 393 3.15 8.18 10.48
C LEU A 393 2.41 9.47 10.07
N THR A 394 2.09 9.59 8.77
CA THR A 394 1.11 10.54 8.25
C THR A 394 -0.32 10.06 8.52
N PRO A 395 -1.36 10.91 8.42
CA PRO A 395 -2.76 10.46 8.50
C PRO A 395 -3.14 9.36 7.50
N THR A 396 -2.39 9.25 6.40
CA THR A 396 -2.53 8.18 5.40
C THR A 396 -1.62 6.97 5.65
N MET A 397 -1.07 6.86 6.87
CA MET A 397 -0.22 5.76 7.34
C MET A 397 1.12 5.60 6.59
N LYS A 398 1.68 6.69 6.03
CA LYS A 398 3.02 6.68 5.42
C LYS A 398 4.10 7.04 6.44
N LEU A 399 5.29 6.48 6.30
CA LEU A 399 6.45 6.76 7.17
C LEU A 399 6.92 8.21 7.03
N LYS A 400 7.06 8.93 8.16
CA LYS A 400 7.76 10.22 8.24
C LYS A 400 9.25 9.96 8.46
N ARG A 401 9.94 9.50 7.42
CA ARG A 401 11.30 8.92 7.49
C ARG A 401 12.32 9.78 8.24
N ARG A 402 12.34 11.10 8.01
CA ARG A 402 13.20 12.03 8.74
C ARG A 402 12.92 12.03 10.25
N VAL A 403 11.65 12.12 10.63
CA VAL A 403 11.22 12.11 12.03
C VAL A 403 11.60 10.78 12.69
N ILE A 404 11.33 9.65 12.02
CA ILE A 404 11.69 8.32 12.53
C ILE A 404 13.22 8.20 12.72
N LYS A 405 14.01 8.68 11.74
CA LYS A 405 15.48 8.67 11.83
C LYS A 405 15.98 9.54 12.97
N ASP A 406 15.36 10.70 13.21
CA ASP A 406 15.72 11.61 14.30
C ASP A 406 15.35 11.02 15.67
N ILE A 407 14.18 10.39 15.81
CA ILE A 407 13.77 9.67 17.03
C ILE A 407 14.73 8.54 17.37
N TYR A 408 15.10 7.73 16.36
CA TYR A 408 15.94 6.54 16.53
C TYR A 408 17.39 6.74 16.10
N LYS A 409 17.92 7.96 16.26
CA LYS A 409 19.27 8.33 15.83
C LYS A 409 20.34 7.44 16.45
N ASP A 410 20.18 7.05 17.71
CA ASP A 410 21.13 6.17 18.40
C ASP A 410 21.16 4.74 17.83
N LEU A 411 19.99 4.22 17.42
CA LEU A 411 19.91 2.93 16.71
C LEU A 411 20.54 3.05 15.33
N TYR A 412 20.26 4.14 14.60
CA TYR A 412 20.87 4.42 13.31
C TYR A 412 22.40 4.49 13.40
N ASN A 413 22.94 5.19 14.40
CA ASN A 413 24.39 5.31 14.59
C ASN A 413 25.00 3.94 14.93
N ARG A 414 24.38 3.15 15.81
CA ARG A 414 24.84 1.78 16.13
C ARG A 414 25.01 0.88 14.91
N ILE A 415 24.17 1.04 13.88
CA ILE A 415 24.31 0.30 12.61
C ILE A 415 25.62 0.62 11.92
N TYR A 416 26.04 1.89 11.88
CA TYR A 416 27.14 2.36 11.04
C TYR A 416 28.45 2.63 11.78
N ASP A 417 28.41 2.85 13.10
CA ASP A 417 29.60 3.02 13.93
C ASP A 417 30.44 1.74 14.02
N ASN A 418 29.84 0.59 13.72
CA ASN A 418 30.45 -0.74 13.79
C ASN A 418 30.85 -1.33 12.42
N VAL A 419 30.95 -0.52 11.35
CA VAL A 419 31.06 -0.96 9.93
C VAL A 419 32.25 -0.41 9.16
#